data_AF-A0A9E1ZF06-F1
#
_entry.id   AF-A0A9E1ZF06-F1
#
_cell.length_a   1.000
_cell.length_b   1.000
_cell.length_c   1.000
_cell.angle_alpha   90.00
_cell.angle_beta   90.00
_cell.angle_gamma   90.00
#
_symmetry.space_group_name_H-M   'P 1'
#
loop_
_entity.id
_entity.type
_entity.pdbx_description
1 polymer ?
#
loop_
_entity_poly.entity_id
_entity_poly.type
_entity_poly.pdbx_seq_one_letter_code
_entity_poly.pdbx_strand_id
1 'polypeptide(L)'
;SPQAIQRIYAARSQRVLRNGVAMMAFLPLTASLIAVFVGVTAAASPELATLTDADSDRVFGEVCRIVMAESPFHRWLIVVLLAAVLAALMSTADSVLLSVSSMLTKDIYHRQINPAASEEKLTKIGKSLSWVVVTIMAAIAIYLNSLENKPTLVKLMDMKFDMLMQLGPGFILGMHWRGMKANAPFWGLACGLFLVFALYFLVSTNNLTVMEEWLGFRYGPTKITQGTLANWGVHGGVFGLTLNLAVVVAISYLPLGQARSKGVLET
;
A
#
# COMPACT_ATOMS: atom_id res chain seq x y z
N SER A 1 7.90 -1.71 8.29
CA SER A 1 8.96 -2.32 7.48
C SER A 1 10.24 -2.46 8.30
N PRO A 2 11.07 -3.49 8.06
CA PRO A 2 12.34 -3.71 8.77
C PRO A 2 13.25 -2.47 8.77
N GLN A 3 13.22 -1.70 7.69
CA GLN A 3 14.00 -0.45 7.54
C GLN A 3 13.55 0.67 8.48
N ALA A 4 12.24 0.83 8.71
CA ALA A 4 11.74 1.82 9.67
C ALA A 4 12.15 1.44 11.10
N ILE A 5 12.07 0.14 11.43
CA ILE A 5 12.46 -0.39 12.73
C ILE A 5 13.97 -0.22 12.97
N GLN A 6 14.80 -0.52 11.98
CA GLN A 6 16.25 -0.28 12.03
C GLN A 6 16.59 1.20 12.25
N ARG A 7 15.85 2.13 11.63
CA ARG A 7 16.04 3.58 11.85
C ARG A 7 15.64 4.02 13.26
N ILE A 8 14.60 3.40 13.82
CA ILE A 8 14.18 3.66 15.21
C ILE A 8 15.26 3.17 16.19
N TYR A 9 15.81 1.97 15.98
CA TYR A 9 16.86 1.41 16.85
C TYR A 9 18.24 2.05 16.66
N ALA A 10 18.53 2.63 15.50
CA ALA A 10 19.78 3.36 15.24
C ALA A 10 19.79 4.80 15.77
N ALA A 11 18.67 5.30 16.31
CA ALA A 11 18.57 6.67 16.81
C ALA A 11 19.40 6.87 18.08
N ARG A 12 20.39 7.77 18.02
CA ARG A 12 21.31 8.04 19.15
C ARG A 12 20.66 8.68 20.38
N SER A 13 19.45 9.24 20.25
CA SER A 13 18.70 9.82 21.38
C SER A 13 17.20 9.88 21.12
N GLN A 14 16.42 9.90 22.21
CA GLN A 14 14.96 10.02 22.17
C GLN A 14 14.47 11.30 21.46
N ARG A 15 15.23 12.40 21.57
CA ARG A 15 14.91 13.67 20.89
C ARG A 15 15.08 13.54 19.37
N VAL A 16 16.14 12.87 18.91
CA VAL A 16 16.37 12.60 17.49
C VAL A 16 15.29 11.68 16.93
N LEU A 17 14.87 10.67 17.70
CA LEU A 17 13.75 9.80 17.32
C LEU A 17 12.44 10.57 17.20
N ARG A 18 12.08 11.39 18.21
CA ARG A 18 10.83 12.17 18.19
C ARG A 18 10.78 13.16 17.03
N ASN A 19 11.88 13.88 16.80
CA ASN A 19 11.97 14.82 15.69
C ASN A 19 11.95 14.08 14.34
N GLY A 20 12.60 12.92 14.24
CA GLY A 20 12.57 12.07 13.05
C GLY A 20 11.17 11.56 12.73
N VAL A 21 10.43 11.07 13.73
CA VAL A 21 9.03 10.63 13.57
C VAL A 21 8.11 11.79 13.20
N ALA A 22 8.29 12.96 13.83
CA ALA A 22 7.52 14.16 13.48
C ALA A 22 7.78 14.57 12.02
N MET A 23 9.04 14.63 11.59
CA MET A 23 9.38 14.93 10.19
C MET A 23 8.79 13.89 9.22
N MET A 24 8.79 12.60 9.56
CA MET A 24 8.15 11.57 8.74
C MET A 24 6.63 11.73 8.64
N ALA A 25 5.98 12.31 9.65
CA ALA A 25 4.54 12.60 9.62
C ALA A 25 4.20 13.87 8.81
N PHE A 26 5.02 14.92 8.90
CA PHE A 26 4.76 16.20 8.24
C PHE A 26 5.22 16.26 6.78
N LEU A 27 6.27 15.54 6.40
CA LEU A 27 6.81 15.58 5.04
C LEU A 27 5.78 15.12 3.98
N PRO A 28 5.01 14.04 4.16
CA PRO A 28 3.97 13.65 3.22
C PRO A 28 2.88 14.72 3.05
N LEU A 29 2.53 15.44 4.12
CA LEU A 29 1.53 16.52 4.08
C LEU A 29 2.00 17.68 3.20
N THR A 30 3.28 18.04 3.31
CA THR A 30 3.86 19.09 2.44
C THR A 30 3.90 18.65 0.98
N ALA A 31 4.26 17.39 0.71
CA ALA A 31 4.26 16.85 -0.65
C ALA A 31 2.84 16.76 -1.25
N SER A 32 1.84 16.35 -0.46
CA SER A 32 0.45 16.30 -0.90
C SER A 32 -0.09 17.70 -1.23
N LEU A 33 0.30 18.72 -0.48
CA LEU A 33 -0.10 20.09 -0.75
C LEU A 33 0.41 20.57 -2.12
N ILE A 34 1.67 20.29 -2.44
CA ILE A 34 2.25 20.59 -3.77
C ILE A 34 1.49 19.85 -4.87
N ALA A 35 1.20 18.57 -4.67
CA ALA A 35 0.46 17.77 -5.65
C ALA A 35 -0.96 18.32 -5.90
N VAL A 36 -1.66 18.77 -4.85
CA VAL A 36 -2.97 19.43 -4.96
C VAL A 36 -2.86 20.73 -5.76
N PHE A 37 -1.86 21.57 -5.49
CA PHE A 37 -1.67 22.79 -6.28
C PHE A 37 -1.45 22.49 -7.76
N VAL A 38 -0.62 21.50 -8.09
CA VAL A 38 -0.42 21.07 -9.49
C VAL A 38 -1.73 20.61 -10.12
N GLY A 39 -2.53 19.81 -9.41
CA GLY A 39 -3.84 19.35 -9.87
C GLY A 39 -4.83 20.50 -10.09
N VAL A 40 -4.89 21.48 -9.18
CA VAL A 40 -5.75 22.66 -9.31
C VAL A 40 -5.31 23.53 -10.49
N THR A 41 -4.01 23.74 -10.67
CA THR A 41 -3.51 24.50 -11.83
C THR A 41 -3.81 23.79 -13.15
N ALA A 42 -3.70 22.47 -13.19
CA ALA A 42 -4.06 21.68 -14.36
C ALA A 42 -5.56 21.79 -14.69
N ALA A 43 -6.43 21.74 -13.68
CA ALA A 43 -7.87 21.88 -13.85
C ALA A 43 -8.28 23.29 -14.30
N ALA A 44 -7.51 24.32 -13.95
CA ALA A 44 -7.75 25.71 -14.36
C ALA A 44 -7.23 26.02 -15.78
N SER A 45 -6.32 25.21 -16.33
CA SER A 45 -5.71 25.42 -17.64
C SER A 45 -6.65 24.99 -18.79
N PRO A 46 -6.99 25.89 -19.73
CA PRO A 46 -7.87 25.56 -20.87
C PRO A 46 -7.33 24.43 -21.74
N GLU A 47 -6.00 24.29 -21.82
CA GLU A 47 -5.32 23.24 -22.60
C GLU A 47 -5.46 21.83 -22.01
N LEU A 48 -5.74 21.72 -20.70
CA LEU A 48 -5.91 20.43 -20.00
C LEU A 48 -7.38 20.11 -19.69
N ALA A 49 -8.31 20.99 -20.06
CA ALA A 49 -9.74 20.80 -19.82
C ALA A 49 -10.35 19.57 -20.52
N THR A 50 -9.63 18.97 -21.47
CA THR A 50 -10.02 17.74 -22.18
C THR A 50 -9.60 16.45 -21.47
N LEU A 51 -8.75 16.54 -20.43
CA LEU A 51 -8.36 15.38 -19.64
C LEU A 51 -9.55 14.88 -18.82
N THR A 52 -9.82 13.58 -18.91
CA THR A 52 -10.85 12.92 -18.10
C THR A 52 -10.26 12.30 -16.84
N ASP A 53 -11.08 11.89 -15.88
CA ASP A 53 -10.65 11.20 -14.66
C ASP A 53 -9.73 9.97 -14.96
N ALA A 54 -9.90 9.33 -16.11
CA ALA A 54 -9.09 8.20 -16.56
C ALA A 54 -7.64 8.58 -16.96
N ASP A 55 -7.37 9.87 -17.18
CA ASP A 55 -6.06 10.42 -17.51
C ASP A 55 -5.41 11.17 -16.35
N SER A 56 -5.95 11.05 -15.13
CA SER A 56 -5.41 11.69 -13.92
C SER A 56 -3.91 11.46 -13.73
N ASP A 57 -3.41 10.28 -14.10
CA ASP A 57 -1.99 9.91 -13.97
C ASP A 57 -1.08 10.68 -14.94
N ARG A 58 -1.63 11.27 -16.00
CA ARG A 58 -0.90 12.04 -17.02
C ARG A 58 -0.80 13.53 -16.69
N VAL A 59 -1.62 14.02 -15.75
CA VAL A 59 -1.73 15.45 -15.40
C VAL A 59 -0.36 16.07 -15.11
N PHE A 60 0.45 15.43 -14.27
CA PHE A 60 1.79 15.94 -13.94
C PHE A 60 2.71 16.04 -15.17
N GLY A 61 2.65 15.05 -16.07
CA GLY A 61 3.46 15.02 -17.29
C GLY A 61 3.04 16.10 -18.28
N GLU A 62 1.74 16.33 -18.45
CA GLU A 62 1.20 17.37 -19.33
C GLU A 62 1.49 18.78 -18.80
N VAL A 63 1.36 19.01 -17.49
CA VAL A 63 1.77 20.28 -16.86
C VAL A 63 3.26 20.54 -17.11
N CYS A 64 4.12 19.54 -16.91
CA CYS A 64 5.53 19.65 -17.24
C CYS A 64 5.76 19.98 -18.73
N ARG A 65 4.99 19.36 -19.64
CA ARG A 65 5.09 19.61 -21.09
C ARG A 65 4.79 21.05 -21.46
N ILE A 66 3.75 21.64 -20.87
CA ILE A 66 3.38 23.04 -21.11
C ILE A 66 4.47 23.97 -20.60
N VAL A 67 4.94 23.78 -19.35
CA VAL A 67 5.99 24.62 -18.75
C VAL A 67 7.31 24.53 -19.55
N MET A 68 7.63 23.37 -20.12
CA MET A 68 8.81 23.20 -20.99
C MET A 68 8.73 23.98 -22.31
N ALA A 69 7.52 24.33 -22.78
CA ALA A 69 7.31 25.03 -24.04
C ALA A 69 7.49 26.55 -23.91
N GLU A 70 7.38 27.12 -22.70
CA GLU A 70 7.42 28.56 -22.48
C GLU A 70 8.82 29.18 -22.62
N SER A 71 9.86 28.52 -22.11
CA SER A 71 11.23 29.04 -22.24
C SER A 71 12.32 27.97 -22.07
N PRO A 72 13.52 28.18 -22.66
CA PRO A 72 14.67 27.27 -22.50
C PRO A 72 15.10 27.06 -21.03
N PHE A 73 14.93 28.07 -20.17
CA PHE A 73 15.24 27.97 -18.75
C PHE A 73 14.29 27.01 -18.03
N HIS A 74 12.98 27.15 -18.28
CA HIS A 74 11.95 26.25 -17.74
C HIS A 74 12.16 24.81 -18.21
N ARG A 75 12.58 24.61 -19.46
CA ARG A 75 12.94 23.28 -19.97
C ARG A 75 14.05 22.62 -19.18
N TRP A 76 15.14 23.33 -18.91
CA TRP A 76 16.25 22.79 -18.13
C TRP A 76 15.80 22.43 -16.70
N LEU A 77 14.99 23.28 -16.07
CA LEU A 77 14.46 23.04 -14.72
C LEU A 77 13.59 21.78 -14.66
N ILE A 78 12.69 21.58 -15.63
CA ILE A 78 11.81 20.41 -15.69
C ILE A 78 12.63 19.13 -15.94
N VAL A 79 13.66 19.17 -16.78
CA VAL A 79 14.53 17.99 -16.98
C VAL A 79 15.23 17.60 -15.68
N VAL A 80 15.76 18.56 -14.93
CA VAL A 80 16.37 18.30 -13.61
C VAL A 80 15.33 17.78 -12.61
N LEU A 81 14.12 18.35 -12.61
CA LEU A 81 13.01 17.90 -11.77
C LEU A 81 12.63 16.43 -12.07
N LEU A 82 12.46 16.08 -13.35
CA LEU A 82 12.12 14.71 -13.75
C LEU A 82 13.24 13.73 -13.40
N ALA A 83 14.51 14.12 -13.57
CA ALA A 83 15.64 13.32 -13.14
C ALA A 83 15.64 13.09 -11.61
N ALA A 84 15.32 14.12 -10.82
CA ALA A 84 15.21 14.01 -9.37
C ALA A 84 14.06 13.09 -8.94
N VAL A 85 12.90 13.19 -9.59
CA VAL A 85 11.74 12.29 -9.35
C VAL A 85 12.10 10.84 -9.68
N LEU A 86 12.72 10.59 -10.84
CA LEU A 86 13.16 9.24 -11.22
C LEU A 86 14.19 8.68 -10.22
N ALA A 87 15.15 9.48 -9.78
CA ALA A 87 16.13 9.08 -8.77
C ALA A 87 15.45 8.72 -7.44
N ALA A 88 14.45 9.51 -7.00
CA ALA A 88 13.69 9.25 -5.77
C ALA A 88 12.84 7.96 -5.88
N LEU A 89 12.21 7.73 -7.04
CA LEU A 89 11.45 6.50 -7.32
C LEU A 89 12.35 5.26 -7.31
N MET A 90 13.53 5.34 -7.94
CA MET A 90 14.50 4.24 -7.95
C MET A 90 14.99 3.92 -6.53
N SER A 91 15.31 4.93 -5.71
CA SER A 91 15.69 4.73 -4.31
C SER A 91 14.60 4.02 -3.48
N THR A 92 13.33 4.36 -3.74
CA THR A 92 12.19 3.71 -3.07
C THR A 92 12.03 2.27 -3.54
N ALA A 93 12.12 2.03 -4.85
CA ALA A 93 12.05 0.69 -5.45
C ALA A 93 13.16 -0.22 -4.92
N ASP A 94 14.41 0.25 -4.89
CA ASP A 94 15.56 -0.48 -4.36
C ASP A 94 15.36 -0.86 -2.89
N SER A 95 14.85 0.08 -2.09
CA SER A 95 14.56 -0.15 -0.67
C SER A 95 13.48 -1.23 -0.48
N VAL A 96 12.41 -1.21 -1.27
CA VAL A 96 11.34 -2.21 -1.20
C VAL A 96 11.85 -3.58 -1.67
N LEU A 97 12.56 -3.63 -2.79
CA LEU A 97 13.13 -4.87 -3.33
C LEU A 97 14.10 -5.52 -2.35
N LEU A 98 14.97 -4.74 -1.71
CA LEU A 98 15.88 -5.25 -0.68
C LEU A 98 15.11 -5.81 0.52
N SER A 99 14.04 -5.14 0.96
CA SER A 99 13.20 -5.62 2.06
C SER A 99 12.51 -6.94 1.70
N VAL A 100 11.92 -7.03 0.50
CA VAL A 100 11.23 -8.24 0.01
C VAL A 100 12.23 -9.38 -0.15
N SER A 101 13.38 -9.12 -0.77
CA SER A 101 14.48 -10.08 -0.93
C SER A 101 14.95 -10.61 0.42
N SER A 102 15.17 -9.72 1.40
CA SER A 102 15.58 -10.15 2.74
C SER A 102 14.51 -10.98 3.44
N MET A 103 13.23 -10.60 3.35
CA MET A 103 12.13 -11.36 3.94
C MET A 103 12.05 -12.76 3.33
N LEU A 104 12.00 -12.85 2.00
CA LEU A 104 11.91 -14.16 1.33
C LEU A 104 13.14 -15.03 1.60
N THR A 105 14.33 -14.44 1.63
CA THR A 105 15.56 -15.21 1.79
C THR A 105 15.77 -15.65 3.25
N LYS A 106 15.51 -14.79 4.24
CA LYS A 106 15.69 -15.14 5.66
C LYS A 106 14.49 -15.87 6.26
N ASP A 107 13.27 -15.38 6.00
CA ASP A 107 12.07 -15.92 6.62
C ASP A 107 11.55 -17.19 5.96
N ILE A 108 11.78 -17.36 4.65
CA ILE A 108 11.39 -18.58 3.91
C ILE A 108 12.62 -19.46 3.70
N TYR A 109 13.62 -19.01 2.94
CA TYR A 109 14.70 -19.90 2.52
C TYR A 109 15.57 -20.39 3.70
N HIS A 110 16.11 -19.48 4.52
CA HIS A 110 16.94 -19.86 5.66
C HIS A 110 16.14 -20.61 6.72
N ARG A 111 14.98 -20.09 7.13
CA ARG A 111 14.20 -20.68 8.23
C ARG A 111 13.48 -21.98 7.87
N GLN A 112 12.99 -22.15 6.65
CA GLN A 112 12.13 -23.29 6.28
C GLN A 112 12.81 -24.30 5.35
N ILE A 113 13.75 -23.86 4.49
CA ILE A 113 14.35 -24.73 3.45
C ILE A 113 15.74 -25.21 3.87
N ASN A 114 16.64 -24.30 4.24
CA ASN A 114 18.00 -24.66 4.63
C ASN A 114 18.55 -23.77 5.76
N PRO A 115 18.39 -24.20 7.02
CA PRO A 115 18.88 -23.48 8.20
C PRO A 115 20.40 -23.39 8.32
N ALA A 116 21.15 -24.17 7.53
CA ALA A 116 22.62 -24.19 7.52
C ALA A 116 23.21 -23.49 6.29
N ALA A 117 22.41 -22.71 5.55
CA ALA A 117 22.89 -22.02 4.35
C ALA A 117 23.94 -20.95 4.69
N SER A 118 25.07 -20.96 3.99
CA SER A 118 26.10 -19.92 4.13
C SER A 118 25.59 -18.56 3.63
N GLU A 119 26.11 -17.47 4.21
CA GLU A 119 25.77 -16.09 3.83
C GLU A 119 25.99 -15.78 2.34
N GLU A 120 27.00 -16.39 1.72
CA GLU A 120 27.26 -16.25 0.28
C GLU A 120 26.15 -16.88 -0.58
N LYS A 121 25.64 -18.04 -0.16
CA LYS A 121 24.52 -18.71 -0.85
C LYS A 121 23.22 -17.94 -0.64
N LEU A 122 23.03 -17.39 0.55
CA LEU A 122 21.90 -16.55 0.90
C LEU A 122 21.85 -15.29 0.03
N THR A 123 22.98 -14.61 -0.16
CA THR A 123 23.05 -13.42 -1.04
C THR A 123 22.83 -13.74 -2.52
N LYS A 124 23.36 -14.86 -3.03
CA LYS A 124 23.12 -15.30 -4.42
C LYS A 124 21.63 -15.59 -4.67
N ILE A 125 20.99 -16.29 -3.75
CA ILE A 125 19.55 -16.61 -3.83
C ILE A 125 18.71 -15.34 -3.71
N GLY A 126 19.04 -14.45 -2.76
CA GLY A 126 18.37 -13.16 -2.63
C GLY A 126 18.46 -12.32 -3.91
N LYS A 127 19.61 -12.30 -4.59
CA LYS A 127 19.76 -11.61 -5.90
C LYS A 127 18.91 -12.26 -6.98
N SER A 128 18.95 -13.60 -7.12
CA SER A 128 18.14 -14.32 -8.11
C SER A 128 16.64 -14.11 -7.89
N LEU A 129 16.19 -14.15 -6.64
CA LEU A 129 14.80 -13.92 -6.29
C LEU A 129 14.37 -12.48 -6.54
N SER A 130 15.24 -11.51 -6.29
CA SER A 130 14.99 -10.10 -6.62
C SER A 130 14.75 -9.93 -8.13
N TRP A 131 15.57 -10.58 -8.97
CA TRP A 131 15.38 -10.59 -10.42
C TRP A 131 14.03 -11.17 -10.83
N VAL A 132 13.63 -12.31 -10.24
CA VAL A 132 12.32 -12.93 -10.53
C VAL A 132 11.18 -11.98 -10.14
N VAL A 133 11.24 -11.38 -8.96
CA VAL A 133 10.21 -10.43 -8.49
C VAL A 133 10.12 -9.22 -9.42
N VAL A 134 11.25 -8.62 -9.80
CA VAL A 134 11.27 -7.47 -10.73
C VAL A 134 10.66 -7.84 -12.08
N THR A 135 11.03 -8.99 -12.66
CA THR A 135 10.49 -9.46 -13.94
C THR A 135 8.98 -9.67 -13.89
N ILE A 136 8.47 -10.31 -12.83
CA ILE A 136 7.02 -10.54 -12.65
C ILE A 136 6.29 -9.19 -12.51
N MET A 137 6.82 -8.28 -11.69
CA MET A 137 6.21 -6.95 -11.50
C MET A 137 6.20 -6.14 -12.80
N ALA A 138 7.29 -6.19 -13.59
CA ALA A 138 7.36 -5.54 -14.88
C ALA A 138 6.34 -6.12 -15.88
N ALA A 139 6.20 -7.45 -15.92
CA ALA A 139 5.22 -8.12 -16.77
C ALA A 139 3.78 -7.72 -16.39
N ILE A 140 3.45 -7.68 -15.09
CA ILE A 140 2.15 -7.23 -14.60
C ILE A 140 1.91 -5.76 -14.97
N ALA A 141 2.91 -4.89 -14.82
CA ALA A 141 2.78 -3.47 -15.17
C ALA A 141 2.49 -3.28 -16.66
N ILE A 142 3.18 -4.02 -17.55
CA ILE A 142 2.93 -4.01 -18.99
C ILE A 142 1.51 -4.51 -19.30
N TYR A 143 1.09 -5.60 -18.67
CA TYR A 143 -0.25 -6.15 -18.83
C TYR A 143 -1.34 -5.14 -18.40
N LEU A 144 -1.16 -4.50 -17.24
CA LEU A 144 -2.07 -3.46 -16.75
C LEU A 144 -2.12 -2.24 -17.67
N ASN A 145 -1.01 -1.88 -18.30
CA ASN A 145 -0.96 -0.78 -19.26
C ASN A 145 -1.66 -1.10 -20.58
N SER A 146 -1.71 -2.39 -20.96
CA SER A 146 -2.36 -2.86 -22.18
C SER A 146 -3.89 -2.99 -22.07
N LEU A 147 -4.46 -2.84 -20.87
CA LEU A 147 -5.90 -2.90 -20.65
C LEU A 147 -6.58 -1.60 -21.11
N GLU A 148 -7.67 -1.73 -21.86
CA GLU A 148 -8.47 -0.59 -22.35
C GLU A 148 -9.07 0.21 -21.17
N ASN A 149 -9.45 -0.47 -20.09
CA ASN A 149 -9.84 0.11 -18.81
C ASN A 149 -8.69 0.03 -17.79
N LYS A 150 -7.60 0.76 -18.03
CA LYS A 150 -6.46 0.82 -17.09
C LYS A 150 -6.91 1.37 -15.71
N PRO A 151 -6.57 0.73 -14.59
CA PRO A 151 -6.79 1.31 -13.27
C PRO A 151 -5.86 2.51 -13.09
N THR A 152 -6.39 3.64 -12.63
CA THR A 152 -5.54 4.79 -12.28
C THR A 152 -4.62 4.45 -11.12
N LEU A 153 -3.47 5.13 -11.01
CA LEU A 153 -2.52 4.93 -9.91
C LEU A 153 -3.19 5.17 -8.55
N VAL A 154 -4.13 6.12 -8.48
CA VAL A 154 -4.94 6.38 -7.29
C VAL A 154 -5.78 5.15 -6.92
N LYS A 155 -6.46 4.53 -7.90
CA LYS A 155 -7.26 3.32 -7.65
C LYS A 155 -6.41 2.13 -7.21
N LEU A 156 -5.21 1.97 -7.78
CA LEU A 156 -4.24 0.95 -7.32
C LEU A 156 -3.75 1.23 -5.90
N MET A 157 -3.55 2.50 -5.56
CA MET A 157 -3.15 2.94 -4.22
C MET A 157 -4.25 2.67 -3.20
N ASP A 158 -5.51 2.97 -3.52
CA ASP A 158 -6.66 2.68 -2.66
C ASP A 158 -6.77 1.18 -2.40
N MET A 159 -6.68 0.36 -3.45
CA MET A 159 -6.70 -1.10 -3.31
C MET A 159 -5.56 -1.61 -2.40
N LYS A 160 -4.36 -1.05 -2.55
CA LYS A 160 -3.22 -1.38 -1.68
C LYS A 160 -3.49 -1.00 -0.22
N PHE A 161 -4.07 0.17 0.04
CA PHE A 161 -4.38 0.60 1.40
C PHE A 161 -5.52 -0.22 2.02
N ASP A 162 -6.52 -0.60 1.23
CA ASP A 162 -7.62 -1.48 1.65
C ASP A 162 -7.11 -2.86 2.10
N MET A 163 -6.10 -3.39 1.43
CA MET A 163 -5.41 -4.62 1.87
C MET A 163 -4.54 -4.38 3.10
N LEU A 164 -3.78 -3.29 3.14
CA LEU A 164 -2.85 -2.99 4.23
C LEU A 164 -3.56 -2.73 5.57
N MET A 165 -4.74 -2.10 5.53
CA MET A 165 -5.56 -1.77 6.69
C MET A 165 -5.91 -3.01 7.53
N GLN A 166 -6.02 -4.17 6.90
CA GLN A 166 -6.38 -5.43 7.57
C GLN A 166 -5.30 -5.97 8.51
N LEU A 167 -4.06 -5.49 8.39
CA LEU A 167 -3.02 -5.85 9.36
C LEU A 167 -3.25 -5.14 10.72
N GLY A 168 -3.94 -4.00 10.73
CA GLY A 168 -4.14 -3.14 11.89
C GLY A 168 -4.70 -3.85 13.14
N PRO A 169 -5.82 -4.59 13.05
CA PRO A 169 -6.42 -5.27 14.20
C PRO A 169 -5.50 -6.27 14.85
N GLY A 170 -4.78 -7.07 14.06
CA GLY A 170 -3.86 -8.07 14.56
C GLY A 170 -2.74 -7.45 15.41
N PHE A 171 -2.20 -6.31 14.99
CA PHE A 171 -1.18 -5.58 15.75
C PHE A 171 -1.75 -4.91 17.00
N ILE A 172 -2.86 -4.15 16.88
CA ILE A 172 -3.42 -3.39 18.00
C ILE A 172 -3.92 -4.34 19.09
N LEU A 173 -4.68 -5.37 18.73
CA LEU A 173 -5.20 -6.36 19.68
C LEU A 173 -4.07 -7.22 20.25
N GLY A 174 -3.05 -7.55 19.45
CA GLY A 174 -1.88 -8.28 19.94
C GLY A 174 -1.08 -7.53 21.02
N MET A 175 -1.02 -6.21 20.97
CA MET A 175 -0.32 -5.40 21.97
C MET A 175 -1.18 -5.11 23.21
N HIS A 176 -2.49 -4.91 23.06
CA HIS A 176 -3.36 -4.45 24.16
C HIS A 176 -4.19 -5.56 24.80
N TRP A 177 -4.47 -6.66 24.10
CA TRP A 177 -5.34 -7.73 24.59
C TRP A 177 -4.56 -9.02 24.90
N ARG A 178 -4.31 -9.26 26.19
CA ARG A 178 -3.56 -10.43 26.68
C ARG A 178 -4.30 -11.77 26.52
N GLY A 179 -5.60 -11.76 26.25
CA GLY A 179 -6.43 -12.97 26.09
C GLY A 179 -6.56 -13.46 24.66
N MET A 180 -5.94 -12.79 23.69
CA MET A 180 -6.06 -13.12 22.27
C MET A 180 -5.29 -14.41 21.96
N LYS A 181 -5.95 -15.34 21.25
CA LYS A 181 -5.30 -16.60 20.85
C LYS A 181 -4.33 -16.38 19.69
N ALA A 182 -3.26 -17.17 19.65
CA ALA A 182 -2.23 -17.10 18.61
C ALA A 182 -2.77 -17.24 17.18
N ASN A 183 -3.82 -18.05 16.99
CA ASN A 183 -4.39 -18.30 15.65
C ASN A 183 -5.44 -17.25 15.24
N ALA A 184 -5.94 -16.44 16.17
CA ALA A 184 -7.05 -15.51 15.90
C ALA A 184 -6.69 -14.41 14.89
N PRO A 185 -5.52 -13.72 15.00
CA PRO A 185 -5.11 -12.70 14.00
C PRO A 185 -4.95 -13.25 12.59
N PHE A 186 -4.47 -14.49 12.47
CA PHE A 186 -4.25 -15.13 11.17
C PHE A 186 -5.58 -15.35 10.43
N TRP A 187 -6.55 -15.96 11.11
CA TRP A 187 -7.87 -16.20 10.53
C TRP A 187 -8.65 -14.90 10.29
N GLY A 188 -8.53 -13.91 11.18
CA GLY A 188 -9.10 -12.58 10.98
C GLY A 188 -8.57 -11.90 9.72
N LEU A 189 -7.24 -11.93 9.53
CA LEU A 189 -6.60 -11.40 8.34
C LEU A 189 -7.05 -12.15 7.07
N ALA A 190 -7.07 -13.47 7.10
CA ALA A 190 -7.47 -14.28 5.94
C ALA A 190 -8.93 -14.01 5.53
N CYS A 191 -9.86 -13.97 6.49
CA CYS A 191 -11.26 -13.67 6.24
C CYS A 191 -11.48 -12.24 5.74
N GLY A 192 -10.80 -11.26 6.34
CA GLY A 192 -10.84 -9.88 5.88
C GLY A 192 -10.34 -9.72 4.45
N LEU A 193 -9.25 -10.42 4.10
CA LEU A 193 -8.62 -10.27 2.79
C LEU A 193 -9.46 -10.93 1.71
N PHE A 194 -10.00 -12.10 2.04
CA PHE A 194 -10.93 -12.80 1.19
C PHE A 194 -12.17 -11.96 0.91
N LEU A 195 -12.75 -11.30 1.93
CA LEU A 195 -13.92 -10.44 1.73
C LEU A 195 -13.59 -9.26 0.81
N VAL A 196 -12.47 -8.57 1.03
CA VAL A 196 -12.07 -7.45 0.17
C VAL A 196 -11.87 -7.91 -1.27
N PHE A 197 -11.18 -9.03 -1.49
CA PHE A 197 -10.98 -9.58 -2.84
C PHE A 197 -12.30 -10.00 -3.49
N ALA A 198 -13.19 -10.66 -2.73
CA ALA A 198 -14.51 -11.03 -3.20
C ALA A 198 -15.32 -9.79 -3.59
N LEU A 199 -15.32 -8.73 -2.77
CA LEU A 199 -16.01 -7.48 -3.09
C LEU A 199 -15.47 -6.86 -4.38
N TYR A 200 -14.15 -6.79 -4.57
CA TYR A 200 -13.56 -6.30 -5.82
C TYR A 200 -13.96 -7.14 -7.03
N PHE A 201 -13.95 -8.48 -6.89
CA PHE A 201 -14.33 -9.40 -7.96
C PHE A 201 -15.82 -9.27 -8.32
N LEU A 202 -16.70 -9.26 -7.32
CA LEU A 202 -18.15 -9.09 -7.48
C LEU A 202 -18.51 -7.78 -8.18
N VAL A 203 -17.84 -6.67 -7.81
CA VAL A 203 -17.99 -5.37 -8.48
C VAL A 203 -17.48 -5.41 -9.92
N SER A 204 -16.45 -6.20 -10.21
CA SER A 204 -15.91 -6.34 -11.57
C SER A 204 -16.75 -7.22 -12.50
N THR A 205 -17.47 -8.21 -11.98
CA THR A 205 -18.22 -9.20 -12.80
C THR A 205 -19.67 -8.79 -13.05
N ASN A 206 -20.34 -8.16 -12.09
CA ASN A 206 -21.75 -7.80 -12.20
C ASN A 206 -21.88 -6.29 -12.38
N ASN A 207 -22.00 -5.80 -13.62
CA ASN A 207 -22.32 -4.40 -13.98
C ASN A 207 -23.67 -3.88 -13.41
N LEU A 208 -24.10 -4.31 -12.23
CA LEU A 208 -25.37 -4.02 -11.59
C LEU A 208 -25.15 -3.72 -10.10
N THR A 209 -25.40 -2.46 -9.72
CA THR A 209 -26.52 -2.01 -8.87
C THR A 209 -26.96 -2.79 -7.61
N VAL A 210 -26.52 -4.03 -7.36
CA VAL A 210 -26.97 -4.86 -6.23
C VAL A 210 -26.39 -4.36 -4.89
N MET A 211 -25.20 -3.78 -4.90
CA MET A 211 -24.63 -3.11 -3.72
C MET A 211 -25.22 -1.69 -3.50
N GLU A 212 -25.88 -1.11 -4.51
CA GLU A 212 -26.48 0.22 -4.42
C GLU A 212 -27.74 0.21 -3.53
N GLU A 213 -28.47 -0.90 -3.51
CA GLU A 213 -29.75 -1.05 -2.78
C GLU A 213 -29.61 -1.73 -1.40
N TRP A 214 -28.65 -2.64 -1.22
CA TRP A 214 -28.50 -3.41 0.03
C TRP A 214 -27.67 -2.72 1.12
N LEU A 215 -26.72 -1.84 0.77
CA LEU A 215 -25.78 -1.23 1.72
C LEU A 215 -25.65 0.29 1.61
N GLY A 216 -26.24 0.94 0.60
CA GLY A 216 -26.26 2.41 0.48
C GLY A 216 -24.90 3.09 0.19
N PHE A 217 -23.86 2.33 -0.16
CA PHE A 217 -22.51 2.88 -0.38
C PHE A 217 -22.02 2.61 -1.81
N ARG A 218 -21.76 3.69 -2.55
CA ARG A 218 -21.23 3.67 -3.93
C ARG A 218 -19.75 3.26 -3.95
N TYR A 219 -19.40 2.25 -4.75
CA TYR A 219 -18.02 1.92 -5.11
C TYR A 219 -17.84 2.14 -6.62
N GLY A 220 -17.36 3.33 -7.03
CA GLY A 220 -17.20 3.70 -8.45
C GLY A 220 -16.76 5.15 -8.61
N PRO A 221 -16.07 5.50 -9.71
CA PRO A 221 -15.34 6.76 -9.83
C PRO A 221 -16.31 7.94 -9.87
N THR A 222 -15.98 8.92 -9.04
CA THR A 222 -16.43 10.31 -9.05
C THR A 222 -17.27 10.74 -10.25
N LYS A 223 -18.59 10.72 -10.11
CA LYS A 223 -19.41 11.80 -10.66
C LYS A 223 -19.80 12.70 -9.51
N ILE A 224 -19.05 13.79 -9.37
CA ILE A 224 -19.43 14.94 -8.54
C ILE A 224 -20.80 15.39 -9.04
N THR A 225 -21.87 15.11 -8.27
CA THR A 225 -23.04 15.99 -8.05
C THR A 225 -23.96 15.37 -6.98
N GLN A 226 -24.01 16.06 -5.84
CA GLN A 226 -25.06 16.16 -4.81
C GLN A 226 -25.56 14.92 -4.04
N GLY A 227 -25.31 14.99 -2.71
CA GLY A 227 -26.39 14.81 -1.73
C GLY A 227 -26.35 13.54 -0.87
N THR A 228 -25.62 13.64 0.25
CA THR A 228 -26.00 13.03 1.54
C THR A 228 -25.92 11.50 1.63
N LEU A 229 -24.90 11.02 2.35
CA LEU A 229 -24.56 9.63 2.76
C LEU A 229 -23.60 8.82 1.86
N ALA A 230 -23.59 9.02 0.54
CA ALA A 230 -22.58 8.36 -0.33
C ALA A 230 -21.16 8.93 -0.22
N ASN A 231 -21.01 10.15 0.36
CA ASN A 231 -19.73 10.84 0.56
C ASN A 231 -18.94 10.40 1.80
N TRP A 232 -19.40 9.38 2.53
CA TRP A 232 -18.70 8.91 3.74
C TRP A 232 -17.50 8.00 3.46
N GLY A 233 -17.13 7.78 2.19
CA GLY A 233 -15.81 7.25 1.85
C GLY A 233 -15.47 5.92 2.53
N VAL A 234 -16.46 5.04 2.73
CA VAL A 234 -16.23 3.74 3.34
C VAL A 234 -15.66 2.83 2.26
N HIS A 235 -14.33 2.79 2.21
CA HIS A 235 -13.59 1.92 1.30
C HIS A 235 -13.90 0.44 1.59
N GLY A 236 -13.79 -0.43 0.58
CA GLY A 236 -14.01 -1.88 0.71
C GLY A 236 -13.15 -2.49 1.81
N GLY A 237 -11.96 -1.90 2.03
CA GLY A 237 -11.07 -2.19 3.15
C GLY A 237 -11.71 -2.08 4.53
N VAL A 238 -12.65 -1.16 4.74
CA VAL A 238 -13.35 -0.99 6.04
C VAL A 238 -14.25 -2.20 6.33
N PHE A 239 -14.95 -2.73 5.34
CA PHE A 239 -15.77 -3.94 5.51
C PHE A 239 -14.89 -5.18 5.78
N GLY A 240 -13.76 -5.28 5.07
CA GLY A 240 -12.72 -6.26 5.36
C GLY A 240 -12.21 -6.16 6.79
N LEU A 241 -11.98 -4.92 7.26
CA LEU A 241 -11.51 -4.64 8.61
C LEU A 241 -12.55 -5.05 9.67
N THR A 242 -13.82 -4.73 9.46
CA THR A 242 -14.89 -5.10 10.41
C THR A 242 -15.03 -6.61 10.52
N LEU A 243 -14.98 -7.34 9.40
CA LEU A 243 -15.00 -8.79 9.42
C LEU A 243 -13.76 -9.36 10.11
N ASN A 244 -12.58 -8.82 9.80
CA ASN A 244 -11.33 -9.22 10.44
C ASN A 244 -11.42 -9.07 11.97
N LEU A 245 -11.82 -7.90 12.47
CA LEU A 245 -12.06 -7.66 13.89
C LEU A 245 -13.05 -8.65 14.49
N ALA A 246 -14.19 -8.86 13.84
CA ALA A 246 -15.22 -9.78 14.31
C ALA A 246 -14.69 -11.23 14.42
N VAL A 247 -13.92 -11.69 13.44
CA VAL A 247 -13.32 -13.04 13.43
C VAL A 247 -12.25 -13.17 14.51
N VAL A 248 -11.38 -12.17 14.69
CA VAL A 248 -10.37 -12.18 15.76
C VAL A 248 -11.05 -12.27 17.13
N VAL A 249 -12.08 -11.47 17.35
CA VAL A 249 -12.86 -11.46 18.59
C VAL A 249 -13.54 -12.80 18.82
N ALA A 250 -14.28 -13.31 17.82
CA ALA A 250 -15.01 -14.58 17.91
C ALA A 250 -14.09 -15.77 18.21
N ILE A 251 -12.95 -15.88 17.51
CA ILE A 251 -11.97 -16.97 17.74
C ILE A 251 -11.33 -16.84 19.12
N SER A 252 -11.13 -15.62 19.61
CA SER A 252 -10.56 -15.40 20.95
C SER A 252 -11.52 -15.82 22.06
N TYR A 253 -12.84 -15.68 21.87
CA TYR A 253 -13.87 -16.10 22.84
C TYR A 253 -14.27 -17.59 22.76
N LEU A 254 -14.02 -18.27 21.64
CA LEU A 254 -14.28 -19.70 21.54
C LEU A 254 -13.45 -20.49 22.57
N PRO A 255 -13.95 -21.56 23.20
CA PRO A 255 -13.12 -22.47 23.99
C PRO A 255 -12.45 -23.47 23.06
N LEU A 256 -11.38 -23.06 22.35
CA LEU A 256 -10.52 -24.02 21.66
C LEU A 256 -9.48 -24.49 22.68
N GLY A 257 -9.43 -25.79 22.95
CA GLY A 257 -8.56 -26.42 23.95
C GLY A 257 -7.14 -25.88 23.89
N GLN A 258 -6.66 -25.36 25.02
CA GLN A 258 -5.35 -24.75 25.13
C GLN A 258 -4.25 -25.80 24.92
N ALA A 259 -3.65 -25.85 23.73
CA ALA A 259 -2.29 -26.38 23.60
C ALA A 259 -1.32 -25.31 24.12
N ARG A 260 -1.26 -25.21 25.46
CA ARG A 260 -0.29 -24.39 26.18
C ARG A 260 1.07 -25.06 25.99
N SER A 261 1.89 -24.54 25.07
CA SER A 261 3.33 -24.83 25.07
C SER A 261 3.90 -24.36 26.40
N LYS A 262 4.10 -25.31 27.32
CA LYS A 262 4.78 -25.09 28.60
C LYS A 262 6.27 -24.95 28.33
N GLY A 263 6.86 -23.85 28.80
CA GLY A 263 8.22 -23.78 29.36
C GLY A 263 9.39 -24.06 28.43
N VAL A 264 10.00 -22.98 27.89
CA VAL A 264 11.45 -22.90 27.68
C VAL A 264 11.92 -21.52 28.14
N LEU A 265 11.79 -21.26 29.43
CA LEU A 265 12.47 -20.21 30.18
C LEU A 265 12.69 -20.75 31.59
N GLU A 266 13.61 -21.70 31.72
CA GLU A 266 14.33 -22.05 32.95
C GLU A 266 15.36 -23.13 32.59
N THR A 267 16.59 -22.66 32.29
CA THR A 267 17.94 -23.16 32.64
C THR A 267 18.94 -22.62 31.63
#